data_AF-A0A8E6U1H9-F1
#
_entry.id   AF-A0A8E6U1H9-F1
#
_cell.length_a   1.000
_cell.length_b   1.000
_cell.length_c   1.000
_cell.angle_alpha   90.00
_cell.angle_beta   90.00
_cell.angle_gamma   90.00
#
_symmetry.space_group_name_H-M   'P 1'
#
loop_
_entity.id
_entity.type
_entity.pdbx_description
1 polymer ?
#
loop_
_entity_poly.entity_id
_entity_poly.type
_entity_poly.pdbx_seq_one_letter_code
_entity_poly.pdbx_strand_id
1 'polypeptide(L)'
;MTKEIVTFKGFNKDLKCRGFQFAIGETFHHDGKVEACGSGFHACECPFDVFSYYPPAESRYAETISFGITDSEEGGDTKIASSSITIKDELTLPQFIQRGIEWIWSKIDKSLEQQIMCGSWSAATNTGDRSAATNTGYQSAATNTGNRSAATNTGDWSAATNTGDRSAATNTGYQSAATNTGNRSAATNTGDWSAATNTGDRSAATNTGYQSAATNTGNRSAATNTGDWSAATNTGDRSAATNTGNRSAATNTGYQSAATNTGNRSAATNTGYQSAATNTGDRSAATNTGYQSAATNTGDCSAAEVSGSQSVAASLGIEGKARASEGGAIVLCYRDEDGELIHIRASKVGENGIMPNTWYQLDKDGEFVECE
;
A
#
# COMPACT_ATOMS: atom_id res chain seq x y z
N MET A 1 -8.97 42.60 -56.28
CA MET A 1 -9.39 41.19 -56.14
C MET A 1 -10.13 41.08 -54.83
N THR A 2 -11.32 40.48 -54.83
CA THR A 2 -12.06 40.16 -53.60
C THR A 2 -11.28 39.09 -52.84
N LYS A 3 -11.18 39.21 -51.51
CA LYS A 3 -10.49 38.23 -50.66
C LYS A 3 -11.19 36.88 -50.77
N GLU A 4 -10.44 35.84 -51.12
CA GLU A 4 -10.90 34.45 -51.09
C GLU A 4 -10.49 33.81 -49.76
N ILE A 5 -11.43 33.09 -49.13
CA ILE A 5 -11.23 32.44 -47.84
C ILE A 5 -11.54 30.95 -48.01
N VAL A 6 -10.54 30.11 -47.73
CA VAL A 6 -10.76 28.66 -47.63
C VAL A 6 -11.64 28.40 -46.43
N THR A 7 -12.75 27.74 -46.68
CA THR A 7 -13.80 27.47 -45.71
C THR A 7 -14.28 26.03 -45.86
N PHE A 8 -15.08 25.58 -44.90
CA PHE A 8 -15.61 24.24 -44.82
C PHE A 8 -17.10 24.31 -44.55
N LYS A 9 -17.86 23.48 -45.25
CA LYS A 9 -19.32 23.51 -45.18
C LYS A 9 -19.89 22.11 -45.04
N GLY A 10 -20.88 22.00 -44.16
CA GLY A 10 -21.76 20.84 -44.05
C GLY A 10 -23.07 21.05 -44.82
N PHE A 11 -23.65 19.95 -45.27
CA PHE A 11 -24.94 19.87 -45.94
C PHE A 11 -25.73 18.66 -45.42
N ASN A 12 -27.03 18.64 -45.66
CA ASN A 12 -27.78 17.39 -45.54
C ASN A 12 -27.38 16.38 -46.64
N LYS A 13 -27.92 15.15 -46.59
CA LYS A 13 -27.61 14.07 -47.54
C LYS A 13 -27.84 14.43 -49.01
N ASP A 14 -28.72 15.39 -49.28
CA ASP A 14 -29.08 15.86 -50.62
C ASP A 14 -28.25 17.09 -51.10
N LEU A 15 -27.16 17.45 -50.41
CA LEU A 15 -26.38 18.68 -50.66
C LEU A 15 -27.22 19.98 -50.55
N LYS A 16 -28.16 20.02 -49.60
CA LYS A 16 -28.96 21.21 -49.31
C LYS A 16 -28.56 21.85 -48.00
N CYS A 17 -28.69 23.18 -47.95
CA CYS A 17 -28.61 23.98 -46.73
C CYS A 17 -29.76 24.99 -46.75
N ARG A 18 -30.63 24.95 -45.73
CA ARG A 18 -31.84 25.80 -45.61
C ARG A 18 -32.71 25.85 -46.88
N GLY A 19 -32.81 24.72 -47.60
CA GLY A 19 -33.62 24.60 -48.83
C GLY A 19 -32.90 25.01 -50.12
N PHE A 20 -31.75 25.68 -50.05
CA PHE A 20 -30.92 25.96 -51.22
C PHE A 20 -30.15 24.71 -51.64
N GLN A 21 -30.16 24.40 -52.94
CA GLN A 21 -29.47 23.25 -53.53
C GLN A 21 -28.06 23.64 -53.97
N PHE A 22 -27.06 22.90 -53.50
CA PHE A 22 -25.68 23.03 -53.93
C PHE A 22 -25.26 21.86 -54.82
N ALA A 23 -24.16 22.05 -55.55
CA ALA A 23 -23.49 21.03 -56.34
C ALA A 23 -21.97 21.18 -56.18
N ILE A 24 -21.27 20.05 -56.15
CA ILE A 24 -19.79 20.02 -56.10
C ILE A 24 -19.23 20.52 -57.43
N GLY A 25 -18.17 21.32 -57.38
CA GLY A 25 -17.53 21.99 -58.50
C GLY A 25 -18.17 23.32 -58.90
N GLU A 26 -19.36 23.65 -58.37
CA GLU A 26 -20.12 24.82 -58.78
C GLU A 26 -19.89 26.03 -57.87
N THR A 27 -20.14 27.21 -58.44
CA THR A 27 -20.08 28.51 -57.74
C THR A 27 -21.46 29.13 -57.66
N PHE A 28 -21.82 29.59 -56.47
CA PHE A 28 -23.12 30.16 -56.17
C PHE A 28 -22.99 31.60 -55.71
N HIS A 29 -23.98 32.41 -56.08
CA HIS A 29 -24.08 33.82 -55.73
C HIS A 29 -25.39 34.08 -54.98
N HIS A 30 -25.30 34.89 -53.93
CA HIS A 30 -26.43 35.33 -53.13
C HIS A 30 -26.71 36.80 -53.43
N ASP A 31 -27.93 37.06 -53.90
CA ASP A 31 -28.44 38.42 -54.07
C ASP A 31 -29.04 38.90 -52.74
N GLY A 32 -28.46 39.95 -52.16
CA GLY A 32 -28.99 40.58 -50.95
C GLY A 32 -27.92 40.99 -49.94
N LYS A 33 -28.38 41.40 -48.76
CA LYS A 33 -27.51 41.71 -47.62
C LYS A 33 -26.84 40.42 -47.15
N VAL A 34 -25.54 40.44 -46.90
CA VAL A 34 -24.80 39.35 -46.24
C VAL A 34 -24.71 39.69 -44.76
N GLU A 35 -25.15 38.76 -43.90
CA GLU A 35 -25.17 38.94 -42.45
C GLU A 35 -24.91 37.59 -41.76
N ALA A 36 -23.94 37.55 -40.85
CA ALA A 36 -23.64 36.36 -40.07
C ALA A 36 -24.91 35.91 -39.34
N CYS A 37 -25.18 34.60 -39.38
CA CYS A 37 -26.42 33.96 -38.90
C CYS A 37 -27.74 34.35 -39.60
N GLY A 38 -27.80 35.49 -40.29
CA GLY A 38 -28.99 36.01 -40.98
C GLY A 38 -29.14 35.55 -42.43
N SER A 39 -28.19 35.93 -43.30
CA SER A 39 -28.31 35.82 -44.76
C SER A 39 -26.96 35.66 -45.46
N GLY A 40 -26.97 35.19 -46.71
CA GLY A 40 -25.77 34.75 -47.43
C GLY A 40 -25.45 33.27 -47.25
N PHE A 41 -24.31 32.84 -47.78
CA PHE A 41 -23.84 31.47 -47.68
C PHE A 41 -22.94 31.29 -46.46
N HIS A 42 -23.36 30.45 -45.51
CA HIS A 42 -22.58 30.18 -44.30
C HIS A 42 -21.60 29.00 -44.48
N ALA A 43 -20.36 29.20 -44.04
CA ALA A 43 -19.31 28.18 -43.95
C ALA A 43 -18.36 28.54 -42.79
N CYS A 44 -17.50 27.61 -42.36
CA CYS A 44 -16.55 27.82 -41.24
C CYS A 44 -15.09 27.79 -41.73
N GLU A 45 -14.21 28.61 -41.18
CA GLU A 45 -12.77 28.50 -41.48
C GLU A 45 -12.14 27.27 -40.79
N CYS A 46 -12.57 26.94 -39.56
CA CYS A 46 -12.21 25.71 -38.86
C CYS A 46 -13.19 24.60 -39.23
N PRO A 47 -12.73 23.46 -39.78
CA PRO A 47 -13.58 22.31 -40.09
C PRO A 47 -14.43 21.83 -38.91
N PHE A 48 -13.87 21.81 -37.69
CA PHE A 48 -14.56 21.23 -36.53
C PHE A 48 -15.77 22.04 -36.04
N ASP A 49 -15.80 23.35 -36.32
CA ASP A 49 -16.97 24.18 -35.98
C ASP A 49 -18.20 23.79 -36.81
N VAL A 50 -18.00 23.19 -37.99
CA VAL A 50 -19.10 22.69 -38.84
C VAL A 50 -19.91 21.60 -38.12
N PHE A 51 -19.29 20.82 -37.23
CA PHE A 51 -19.99 19.76 -36.50
C PHE A 51 -21.04 20.27 -35.52
N SER A 52 -20.93 21.53 -35.07
CA SER A 52 -21.96 22.19 -34.25
C SER A 52 -23.26 22.44 -35.03
N TYR A 53 -23.20 22.47 -36.37
CA TYR A 53 -24.34 22.73 -37.25
C TYR A 53 -24.79 21.51 -38.06
N TYR A 54 -23.85 20.63 -38.39
CA TYR A 54 -24.04 19.46 -39.25
C TYR A 54 -23.38 18.24 -38.62
N PRO A 55 -24.15 17.34 -37.95
CA PRO A 55 -23.58 16.19 -37.25
C PRO A 55 -23.00 15.15 -38.23
N PRO A 56 -21.84 14.53 -37.89
CA PRO A 56 -21.13 13.57 -38.76
C PRO A 56 -21.94 12.37 -39.25
N ALA A 57 -22.93 11.94 -38.49
CA ALA A 57 -23.73 10.76 -38.82
C ALA A 57 -24.76 11.01 -39.94
N GLU A 58 -25.12 12.27 -40.22
CA GLU A 58 -26.25 12.61 -41.08
C GLU A 58 -25.92 13.61 -42.19
N SER A 59 -24.67 14.06 -42.25
CA SER A 59 -24.26 15.20 -43.08
C SER A 59 -23.19 14.83 -44.10
N ARG A 60 -23.12 15.63 -45.17
CA ARG A 60 -22.05 15.62 -46.17
C ARG A 60 -21.20 16.87 -45.99
N TYR A 61 -19.91 16.78 -46.31
CA TYR A 61 -18.95 17.86 -46.05
C TYR A 61 -18.16 18.23 -47.29
N ALA A 62 -17.83 19.51 -47.45
CA ALA A 62 -17.00 19.98 -48.56
C ALA A 62 -15.99 21.02 -48.10
N GLU A 63 -14.86 21.07 -48.82
CA GLU A 63 -14.00 22.25 -48.87
C GLU A 63 -14.64 23.29 -49.79
N THR A 64 -14.64 24.54 -49.36
CA THR A 64 -15.28 25.63 -50.08
C THR A 64 -14.36 26.85 -50.17
N ILE A 65 -14.57 27.68 -51.18
CA ILE A 65 -13.98 29.02 -51.25
C ILE A 65 -15.10 30.04 -51.07
N SER A 66 -15.03 30.80 -49.99
CA SER A 66 -15.98 31.88 -49.70
C SER A 66 -15.38 33.21 -50.11
N PHE A 67 -16.11 34.03 -50.85
CA PHE A 67 -15.62 35.30 -51.40
C PHE A 67 -16.74 36.33 -51.65
N GLY A 68 -16.34 37.52 -52.08
CA GLY A 68 -17.21 38.68 -52.27
C GLY A 68 -17.40 39.46 -50.96
N ILE A 69 -18.63 39.90 -50.69
CA ILE A 69 -18.99 40.50 -49.38
C ILE A 69 -19.01 39.39 -48.34
N THR A 70 -18.38 39.61 -47.19
CA THR A 70 -18.30 38.65 -46.08
C THR A 70 -18.67 39.32 -44.76
N ASP A 71 -19.31 38.55 -43.87
CA ASP A 71 -19.64 38.97 -42.50
C ASP A 71 -19.37 37.84 -41.50
N SER A 72 -19.00 38.18 -40.26
CA SER A 72 -18.61 37.23 -39.21
C SER A 72 -18.94 37.79 -37.82
N GLU A 73 -19.33 36.92 -36.88
CA GLU A 73 -19.62 37.33 -35.50
C GLU A 73 -18.34 37.48 -34.67
N GLU A 74 -18.22 38.58 -33.93
CA GLU A 74 -17.10 38.80 -33.01
C GLU A 74 -17.30 37.98 -31.72
N GLY A 75 -16.31 37.16 -31.35
CA GLY A 75 -16.38 36.29 -30.17
C GLY A 75 -17.16 34.98 -30.36
N GLY A 76 -17.62 34.69 -31.59
CA GLY A 76 -18.25 33.43 -31.98
C GLY A 76 -17.24 32.36 -32.43
N ASP A 77 -17.76 31.31 -33.07
CA ASP A 77 -16.95 30.31 -33.76
C ASP A 77 -16.44 30.86 -35.11
N THR A 78 -15.69 30.06 -35.88
CA THR A 78 -15.09 30.51 -37.15
C THR A 78 -16.07 30.61 -38.32
N LYS A 79 -17.37 30.67 -38.04
CA LYS A 79 -18.42 30.74 -39.05
C LYS A 79 -18.47 32.13 -39.68
N ILE A 80 -18.50 32.16 -41.00
CA ILE A 80 -18.67 33.36 -41.81
C ILE A 80 -19.90 33.22 -42.72
N ALA A 81 -20.48 34.35 -43.11
CA ALA A 81 -21.43 34.45 -44.21
C ALA A 81 -20.75 35.10 -45.41
N SER A 82 -20.99 34.61 -46.63
CA SER A 82 -20.47 35.21 -47.86
C SER A 82 -21.55 35.43 -48.92
N SER A 83 -21.32 36.42 -49.79
CA SER A 83 -22.15 36.65 -50.99
C SER A 83 -21.91 35.60 -52.08
N SER A 84 -20.73 34.98 -52.09
CA SER A 84 -20.37 33.97 -53.09
C SER A 84 -19.63 32.81 -52.44
N ILE A 85 -19.91 31.60 -52.90
CA ILE A 85 -19.26 30.39 -52.42
C ILE A 85 -19.05 29.40 -53.58
N THR A 86 -17.83 28.87 -53.71
CA THR A 86 -17.53 27.75 -54.59
C THR A 86 -17.44 26.49 -53.75
N ILE A 87 -18.19 25.45 -54.11
CA ILE A 87 -18.11 24.14 -53.46
C ILE A 87 -17.06 23.32 -54.20
N LYS A 88 -15.82 23.24 -53.70
CA LYS A 88 -14.71 22.66 -54.47
C LYS A 88 -14.86 21.15 -54.60
N ASP A 89 -14.71 20.47 -53.48
CA ASP A 89 -14.57 19.03 -53.41
C ASP A 89 -15.35 18.50 -52.20
N GLU A 90 -16.05 17.40 -52.38
CA GLU A 90 -16.64 16.66 -51.26
C GLU A 90 -15.53 15.92 -50.51
N LEU A 91 -15.58 16.03 -49.18
CA LEU A 91 -14.62 15.40 -48.28
C LEU A 91 -15.29 14.23 -47.56
N THR A 92 -14.61 13.09 -47.56
CA THR A 92 -14.93 12.00 -46.63
C THR A 92 -14.68 12.46 -45.18
N LEU A 93 -15.35 11.84 -44.20
CA LEU A 93 -15.14 12.20 -42.79
C LEU A 93 -13.66 12.14 -42.36
N PRO A 94 -12.85 11.13 -42.73
CA PRO A 94 -11.42 11.12 -42.43
C PRO A 94 -10.66 12.30 -43.06
N GLN A 95 -10.95 12.64 -44.32
CA GLN A 95 -10.34 13.82 -44.96
C GLN A 95 -10.74 15.10 -44.25
N PHE A 96 -12.01 15.23 -43.86
CA PHE A 96 -12.51 16.40 -43.15
C PHE A 96 -11.85 16.57 -41.77
N ILE A 97 -11.69 15.46 -41.02
CA ILE A 97 -10.96 15.45 -39.74
C ILE A 97 -9.50 15.85 -39.94
N GLN A 98 -8.85 15.31 -40.98
CA GLN A 98 -7.47 15.64 -41.32
C GLN A 98 -7.30 17.15 -41.57
N ARG A 99 -8.23 17.79 -42.28
CA ARG A 99 -8.22 19.26 -42.48
C ARG A 99 -8.38 20.02 -41.17
N GLY A 100 -9.16 19.50 -40.23
CA GLY A 100 -9.31 20.10 -38.91
C GLY A 100 -8.01 20.07 -38.12
N ILE A 101 -7.28 18.94 -38.17
CA ILE A 101 -5.95 18.80 -37.56
C ILE A 101 -4.95 19.77 -38.20
N GLU A 102 -4.92 19.87 -39.53
CA GLU A 102 -4.06 20.79 -40.27
C GLU A 102 -4.33 22.26 -39.92
N TRP A 103 -5.60 22.64 -39.78
CA TRP A 103 -5.99 23.97 -39.35
C TRP A 103 -5.46 24.28 -37.94
N ILE A 104 -5.63 23.37 -36.98
CA ILE A 104 -5.07 23.53 -35.62
C ILE A 104 -3.55 23.68 -35.69
N TRP A 105 -2.86 22.83 -36.44
CA TRP A 105 -1.40 22.88 -36.62
C TRP A 105 -0.92 24.19 -37.24
N SER A 106 -1.75 24.84 -38.04
CA SER A 106 -1.46 26.15 -38.62
C SER A 106 -1.55 27.30 -37.61
N LYS A 107 -2.31 27.12 -36.52
CA LYS A 107 -2.49 28.12 -35.44
C LYS A 107 -1.48 27.97 -34.29
N ILE A 108 -0.81 26.83 -34.18
CA ILE A 108 0.23 26.61 -33.18
C ILE A 108 1.41 27.53 -33.49
N ASP A 109 1.87 28.27 -32.48
CA ASP A 109 3.12 29.02 -32.56
C ASP A 109 4.30 28.04 -32.58
N LYS A 110 4.88 27.87 -33.77
CA LYS A 110 6.00 26.95 -34.02
C LYS A 110 7.33 27.48 -33.46
N SER A 111 7.36 28.69 -32.89
CA SER A 111 8.54 29.25 -32.23
C SER A 111 8.67 28.85 -30.76
N LEU A 112 7.60 28.32 -30.15
CA LEU A 112 7.63 27.75 -28.81
C LEU A 112 8.13 26.30 -28.88
N GLU A 113 9.29 26.04 -28.28
CA GLU A 113 9.84 24.70 -28.17
C GLU A 113 8.92 23.87 -27.24
N GLN A 114 8.16 22.96 -27.84
CA GLN A 114 7.20 22.10 -27.15
C GLN A 114 7.98 21.07 -26.33
N GLN A 115 8.33 21.39 -25.08
CA GLN A 115 8.96 20.45 -24.15
C GLN A 115 7.91 19.43 -23.65
N ILE A 116 7.60 18.46 -24.50
CA ILE A 116 7.03 17.20 -24.02
C ILE A 116 8.21 16.41 -23.44
N MET A 117 8.35 16.42 -22.11
CA MET A 117 9.45 15.72 -21.41
C MET A 117 9.21 14.20 -21.38
N CYS A 118 9.23 13.58 -22.56
CA CYS A 118 9.32 12.13 -22.73
C CYS A 118 10.81 11.76 -22.69
N GLY A 119 11.26 11.06 -21.65
CA GLY A 119 12.63 10.57 -21.59
C GLY A 119 12.98 9.98 -20.23
N SER A 120 14.02 9.15 -20.20
CA SER A 120 14.67 8.70 -18.98
C SER A 120 14.96 9.93 -18.11
N TRP A 121 14.60 9.90 -16.82
CA TRP A 121 14.82 10.97 -15.83
C TRP A 121 13.79 12.13 -15.77
N SER A 122 12.57 12.03 -16.31
CA SER A 122 11.55 13.10 -16.16
C SER A 122 10.66 12.98 -14.91
N ALA A 123 10.14 14.12 -14.42
CA ALA A 123 9.48 14.27 -13.12
C ALA A 123 7.95 14.02 -13.11
N ALA A 124 7.33 13.63 -14.24
CA ALA A 124 5.88 13.40 -14.33
C ALA A 124 5.58 11.99 -14.88
N THR A 125 4.79 11.23 -14.12
CA THR A 125 4.07 9.97 -14.46
C THR A 125 4.47 9.28 -15.78
N ASN A 126 5.23 8.18 -15.72
CA ASN A 126 5.66 7.40 -16.88
C ASN A 126 5.89 5.90 -16.55
N THR A 127 5.56 5.04 -17.52
CA THR A 127 5.94 3.62 -17.71
C THR A 127 7.42 3.46 -18.18
N GLY A 128 8.40 3.81 -17.34
CA GLY A 128 9.84 3.75 -17.69
C GLY A 128 10.73 3.28 -16.52
N ASP A 129 12.03 3.06 -16.72
CA ASP A 129 12.87 2.32 -15.74
C ASP A 129 13.12 3.03 -14.38
N ARG A 130 12.96 4.36 -14.28
CA ARG A 130 13.15 5.15 -13.04
C ARG A 130 12.27 6.41 -12.98
N SER A 131 11.37 6.54 -11.99
CA SER A 131 10.60 7.77 -11.75
C SER A 131 10.14 7.93 -10.27
N ALA A 132 9.71 9.14 -9.89
CA ALA A 132 9.34 9.49 -8.52
C ALA A 132 7.83 9.36 -8.20
N ALA A 133 6.96 9.09 -9.18
CA ALA A 133 5.52 8.96 -8.95
C ALA A 133 4.88 7.98 -9.93
N THR A 134 4.43 6.83 -9.42
CA THR A 134 3.64 5.76 -10.07
C THR A 134 4.27 5.15 -11.33
N ASN A 135 4.79 3.93 -11.22
CA ASN A 135 5.51 3.23 -12.31
C ASN A 135 5.15 1.74 -12.44
N THR A 136 5.42 1.17 -13.62
CA THR A 136 5.39 -0.26 -13.95
C THR A 136 6.79 -0.77 -14.38
N GLY A 137 7.88 -0.20 -13.84
CA GLY A 137 9.27 -0.41 -14.27
C GLY A 137 10.24 -0.81 -13.14
N TYR A 138 11.53 -1.03 -13.42
CA TYR A 138 12.44 -1.73 -12.50
C TYR A 138 12.75 -1.02 -11.15
N GLN A 139 12.74 0.32 -11.05
CA GLN A 139 13.03 1.07 -9.80
C GLN A 139 12.18 2.36 -9.64
N SER A 140 11.49 2.63 -8.52
CA SER A 140 10.79 3.93 -8.31
C SER A 140 10.66 4.36 -6.83
N ALA A 141 10.37 5.65 -6.57
CA ALA A 141 10.21 6.18 -5.20
C ALA A 141 8.76 6.23 -4.69
N ALA A 142 7.74 6.04 -5.55
CA ALA A 142 6.35 5.91 -5.13
C ALA A 142 5.52 5.07 -6.11
N THR A 143 4.76 4.12 -5.55
CA THR A 143 3.86 3.10 -6.15
C THR A 143 4.42 2.42 -7.40
N ASN A 144 4.95 1.20 -7.27
CA ASN A 144 5.55 0.45 -8.37
C ASN A 144 4.93 -0.93 -8.60
N THR A 145 5.01 -1.40 -9.85
CA THR A 145 4.67 -2.77 -10.27
C THR A 145 5.92 -3.54 -10.75
N GLY A 146 7.14 -3.13 -10.36
CA GLY A 146 8.42 -3.71 -10.84
C GLY A 146 9.47 -3.95 -9.73
N ASN A 147 10.69 -4.38 -10.06
CA ASN A 147 11.55 -5.11 -9.11
C ASN A 147 12.02 -4.36 -7.82
N ARG A 148 12.07 -3.02 -7.76
CA ARG A 148 12.42 -2.26 -6.54
C ARG A 148 11.59 -0.98 -6.37
N SER A 149 11.07 -0.67 -5.16
CA SER A 149 10.57 0.70 -4.87
C SER A 149 10.58 1.10 -3.38
N ALA A 150 10.49 2.42 -3.12
CA ALA A 150 10.52 3.04 -1.78
C ALA A 150 9.13 3.38 -1.19
N ALA A 151 8.05 3.21 -1.95
CA ALA A 151 6.68 3.21 -1.41
C ALA A 151 5.81 2.34 -2.32
N THR A 152 5.18 1.33 -1.71
CA THR A 152 4.26 0.33 -2.30
C THR A 152 4.78 -0.35 -3.57
N ASN A 153 5.22 -1.62 -3.45
CA ASN A 153 5.64 -2.44 -4.59
C ASN A 153 4.86 -3.77 -4.66
N THR A 154 4.69 -4.30 -5.87
CA THR A 154 4.30 -5.69 -6.12
C THR A 154 5.44 -6.57 -6.69
N GLY A 155 6.65 -6.02 -6.89
CA GLY A 155 7.85 -6.75 -7.32
C GLY A 155 8.81 -7.18 -6.20
N ASP A 156 9.92 -7.86 -6.56
CA ASP A 156 10.77 -8.70 -5.69
C ASP A 156 11.38 -8.05 -4.42
N TRP A 157 11.54 -6.71 -4.37
CA TRP A 157 12.13 -6.00 -3.22
C TRP A 157 11.44 -4.65 -2.97
N SER A 158 11.00 -4.35 -1.74
CA SER A 158 10.60 -2.99 -1.39
C SER A 158 10.64 -2.67 0.11
N ALA A 159 10.84 -1.39 0.42
CA ALA A 159 10.74 -0.83 1.77
C ALA A 159 9.74 0.33 1.75
N ALA A 160 8.68 0.27 2.56
CA ALA A 160 7.72 1.36 2.72
C ALA A 160 7.96 2.08 4.05
N THR A 161 8.18 3.40 4.02
CA THR A 161 8.37 4.24 5.22
C THR A 161 7.27 5.31 5.31
N ASN A 162 6.58 5.41 6.46
CA ASN A 162 5.65 6.53 6.72
C ASN A 162 5.93 7.23 8.05
N THR A 163 5.66 8.54 8.10
CA THR A 163 5.78 9.38 9.29
C THR A 163 4.51 10.22 9.50
N GLY A 164 4.09 10.44 10.75
CA GLY A 164 2.95 11.31 11.08
C GLY A 164 2.13 10.85 12.30
N ASP A 165 1.08 11.58 12.66
CA ASP A 165 0.25 11.22 13.85
C ASP A 165 -0.49 9.89 13.71
N ARG A 166 -0.91 9.56 12.48
CA ARG A 166 -1.51 8.28 12.11
C ARG A 166 -0.90 7.79 10.80
N SER A 167 -0.30 6.62 10.80
CA SER A 167 0.42 6.09 9.63
C SER A 167 0.26 4.57 9.51
N ALA A 168 0.16 4.07 8.28
CA ALA A 168 0.05 2.64 8.01
C ALA A 168 0.89 2.26 6.80
N ALA A 169 1.79 1.29 6.98
CA ALA A 169 2.62 0.70 5.93
C ALA A 169 2.23 -0.77 5.80
N THR A 170 1.93 -1.20 4.58
CA THR A 170 1.64 -2.60 4.27
C THR A 170 2.53 -3.04 3.13
N ASN A 171 3.20 -4.18 3.27
CA ASN A 171 4.08 -4.71 2.25
C ASN A 171 3.87 -6.21 2.02
N THR A 172 3.96 -6.65 0.78
CA THR A 172 3.75 -8.05 0.37
C THR A 172 4.84 -8.44 -0.61
N GLY A 173 5.55 -9.55 -0.38
CA GLY A 173 6.63 -10.01 -1.26
C GLY A 173 7.52 -11.05 -0.58
N TYR A 174 8.49 -11.65 -1.29
CA TYR A 174 9.38 -12.67 -0.71
C TYR A 174 10.29 -12.10 0.39
N GLN A 175 10.82 -10.88 0.18
CA GLN A 175 11.53 -10.11 1.21
C GLN A 175 10.94 -8.71 1.32
N SER A 176 10.52 -8.29 2.52
CA SER A 176 9.83 -7.01 2.68
C SER A 176 10.11 -6.32 4.01
N ALA A 177 10.17 -5.00 3.98
CA ALA A 177 10.28 -4.17 5.18
C ALA A 177 9.19 -3.08 5.19
N ALA A 178 8.60 -2.86 6.36
CA ALA A 178 7.63 -1.79 6.61
C ALA A 178 8.03 -1.06 7.89
N THR A 179 8.21 0.25 7.79
CA THR A 179 8.61 1.09 8.92
C THR A 179 7.62 2.25 9.07
N ASN A 180 7.03 2.42 10.26
CA ASN A 180 6.32 3.66 10.58
C ASN A 180 6.85 4.34 11.84
N THR A 181 6.78 5.66 11.82
CA THR A 181 7.00 6.51 12.99
C THR A 181 5.75 7.36 13.21
N GLY A 182 5.08 7.22 14.35
CA GLY A 182 3.84 7.93 14.61
C GLY A 182 3.09 7.49 15.87
N ASN A 183 2.29 8.38 16.45
CA ASN A 183 1.56 8.13 17.70
C ASN A 183 0.54 6.98 17.60
N ARG A 184 -0.05 6.75 16.43
CA ARG A 184 -0.88 5.58 16.13
C ARG A 184 -0.46 4.97 14.80
N SER A 185 0.34 3.92 14.84
CA SER A 185 0.97 3.39 13.62
C SER A 185 0.81 1.88 13.43
N ALA A 186 0.73 1.42 12.18
CA ALA A 186 0.59 0.01 11.84
C ALA A 186 1.54 -0.40 10.70
N ALA A 187 2.47 -1.32 10.98
CA ALA A 187 3.37 -1.90 9.99
C ALA A 187 2.99 -3.37 9.81
N THR A 188 2.63 -3.76 8.60
CA THR A 188 2.23 -5.14 8.29
C THR A 188 3.02 -5.66 7.12
N ASN A 189 3.61 -6.85 7.25
CA ASN A 189 4.20 -7.56 6.12
C ASN A 189 3.69 -9.00 5.98
N THR A 190 3.58 -9.44 4.74
CA THR A 190 3.29 -10.83 4.39
C THR A 190 4.32 -11.31 3.38
N GLY A 191 5.26 -12.14 3.84
CA GLY A 191 6.43 -12.55 3.06
C GLY A 191 7.42 -13.41 3.82
N ASP A 192 8.10 -14.35 3.17
CA ASP A 192 8.97 -15.35 3.81
C ASP A 192 10.07 -14.71 4.69
N TRP A 193 10.62 -13.58 4.28
CA TRP A 193 11.64 -12.83 5.02
C TRP A 193 11.21 -11.38 5.26
N SER A 194 10.60 -11.09 6.41
CA SER A 194 9.92 -9.81 6.60
C SER A 194 10.25 -9.08 7.90
N ALA A 195 10.32 -7.75 7.84
CA ALA A 195 10.58 -6.89 9.00
C ALA A 195 9.53 -5.76 9.12
N ALA A 196 8.74 -5.78 10.19
CA ALA A 196 7.77 -4.74 10.52
C ALA A 196 8.27 -3.96 11.73
N THR A 197 8.49 -2.65 11.58
CA THR A 197 9.01 -1.80 12.64
C THR A 197 8.10 -0.59 12.85
N ASN A 198 7.75 -0.32 14.10
CA ASN A 198 7.00 0.87 14.46
C ASN A 198 7.62 1.59 15.66
N THR A 199 7.53 2.91 15.64
CA THR A 199 7.93 3.78 16.76
C THR A 199 6.78 4.72 17.10
N GLY A 200 6.18 4.57 18.29
CA GLY A 200 5.17 5.46 18.85
C GLY A 200 4.15 4.80 19.80
N ASP A 201 3.37 5.63 20.49
CA ASP A 201 2.60 5.32 21.72
C ASP A 201 1.39 4.36 21.61
N ARG A 202 0.93 4.01 20.41
CA ARG A 202 -0.12 3.00 20.18
C ARG A 202 0.13 2.34 18.82
N SER A 203 1.04 1.38 18.79
CA SER A 203 1.55 0.85 17.52
C SER A 203 1.40 -0.66 17.38
N ALA A 204 1.21 -1.14 16.16
CA ALA A 204 1.05 -2.56 15.84
C ALA A 204 1.98 -3.00 14.70
N ALA A 205 2.91 -3.89 14.99
CA ALA A 205 3.86 -4.44 14.01
C ALA A 205 3.54 -5.92 13.84
N THR A 206 3.21 -6.34 12.61
CA THR A 206 2.74 -7.70 12.31
C THR A 206 3.50 -8.27 11.12
N ASN A 207 4.05 -9.47 11.25
CA ASN A 207 4.47 -10.25 10.08
C ASN A 207 3.88 -11.65 10.06
N THR A 208 3.66 -12.16 8.85
CA THR A 208 3.10 -13.50 8.62
C THR A 208 4.00 -14.38 7.72
N GLY A 209 5.30 -14.50 8.02
CA GLY A 209 6.26 -15.25 7.19
C GLY A 209 7.33 -16.04 7.94
N TYR A 210 7.96 -17.00 7.26
CA TYR A 210 8.83 -18.05 7.84
C TYR A 210 10.08 -17.57 8.57
N GLN A 211 10.62 -16.38 8.30
CA GLN A 211 11.76 -15.78 9.01
C GLN A 211 11.51 -14.28 9.16
N SER A 212 10.78 -13.92 10.20
CA SER A 212 10.25 -12.56 10.35
C SER A 212 10.59 -11.87 11.68
N ALA A 213 10.69 -10.55 11.65
CA ALA A 213 10.95 -9.72 12.82
C ALA A 213 9.91 -8.60 12.97
N ALA A 214 9.14 -8.61 14.05
CA ALA A 214 8.15 -7.58 14.36
C ALA A 214 8.65 -6.80 15.58
N THR A 215 8.91 -5.50 15.41
CA THR A 215 9.49 -4.65 16.45
C THR A 215 8.62 -3.43 16.69
N ASN A 216 8.28 -3.17 17.95
CA ASN A 216 7.62 -1.94 18.37
C ASN A 216 8.41 -1.26 19.49
N THR A 217 8.50 0.06 19.40
CA THR A 217 9.00 0.93 20.47
C THR A 217 7.92 1.94 20.82
N GLY A 218 7.32 1.82 22.00
CA GLY A 218 6.27 2.72 22.48
C GLY A 218 5.30 2.04 23.44
N ASN A 219 4.59 2.85 24.23
CA ASN A 219 3.57 2.34 25.15
C ASN A 219 2.41 1.68 24.37
N ARG A 220 1.58 0.86 25.03
CA ARG A 220 0.35 0.27 24.46
C ARG A 220 0.50 -0.29 23.04
N SER A 221 1.58 -1.02 22.80
CA SER A 221 1.97 -1.52 21.48
C SER A 221 1.99 -3.04 21.39
N ALA A 222 1.80 -3.58 20.18
CA ALA A 222 1.68 -5.02 19.92
C ALA A 222 2.56 -5.48 18.76
N ALA A 223 3.56 -6.32 19.05
CA ALA A 223 4.44 -6.95 18.09
C ALA A 223 4.02 -8.42 17.91
N THR A 224 3.67 -8.81 16.69
CA THR A 224 3.11 -10.14 16.39
C THR A 224 3.83 -10.79 15.22
N ASN A 225 4.27 -12.05 15.38
CA ASN A 225 4.70 -12.89 14.26
C ASN A 225 3.97 -14.24 14.26
N THR A 226 3.76 -14.79 13.07
CA THR A 226 3.11 -16.11 12.93
C THR A 226 3.93 -17.18 12.22
N GLY A 227 5.11 -16.87 11.69
CA GLY A 227 5.98 -17.87 11.07
C GLY A 227 6.99 -18.48 12.04
N ASP A 228 7.59 -19.58 11.62
CA ASP A 228 8.75 -20.20 12.30
C ASP A 228 9.91 -19.18 12.38
N TRP A 229 10.98 -19.49 13.13
CA TRP A 229 12.23 -18.71 13.15
C TRP A 229 12.06 -17.20 13.28
N SER A 230 11.04 -16.77 14.01
CA SER A 230 10.61 -15.38 14.03
C SER A 230 10.89 -14.73 15.38
N ALA A 231 10.99 -13.40 15.41
CA ALA A 231 11.25 -12.63 16.62
C ALA A 231 10.24 -11.48 16.77
N ALA A 232 9.39 -11.55 17.80
CA ALA A 232 8.49 -10.47 18.19
C ALA A 232 9.11 -9.72 19.37
N THR A 233 9.41 -8.44 19.20
CA THR A 233 10.07 -7.60 20.21
C THR A 233 9.25 -6.35 20.49
N ASN A 234 9.00 -6.08 21.76
CA ASN A 234 8.28 -4.91 22.21
C ASN A 234 9.02 -4.20 23.34
N THR A 235 9.09 -2.87 23.26
CA THR A 235 9.67 -2.02 24.29
C THR A 235 8.69 -0.91 24.63
N GLY A 236 8.09 -0.95 25.82
CA GLY A 236 7.14 0.04 26.32
C GLY A 236 6.10 -0.53 27.27
N ASP A 237 5.42 0.33 28.03
CA ASP A 237 4.46 -0.09 29.05
C ASP A 237 3.14 -0.56 28.44
N ARG A 238 2.49 -1.54 29.06
CA ARG A 238 1.22 -2.14 28.61
C ARG A 238 1.27 -2.70 27.19
N SER A 239 2.38 -3.35 26.86
CA SER A 239 2.67 -3.87 25.52
C SER A 239 2.60 -5.40 25.48
N ALA A 240 2.48 -5.96 24.28
CA ALA A 240 2.42 -7.42 24.07
C ALA A 240 3.34 -7.87 22.91
N ALA A 241 4.28 -8.79 23.18
CA ALA A 241 5.04 -9.49 22.16
C ALA A 241 4.45 -10.90 22.00
N THR A 242 4.02 -11.27 20.79
CA THR A 242 3.38 -12.57 20.52
C THR A 242 4.03 -13.26 19.33
N ASN A 243 4.34 -14.55 19.49
CA ASN A 243 4.86 -15.37 18.42
C ASN A 243 4.17 -16.75 18.41
N THR A 244 3.92 -17.32 17.23
CA THR A 244 3.21 -18.61 17.14
C THR A 244 3.96 -19.69 16.36
N GLY A 245 5.05 -19.37 15.65
CA GLY A 245 5.85 -20.37 14.95
C GLY A 245 6.94 -21.04 15.82
N ASN A 246 7.48 -22.15 15.34
CA ASN A 246 8.54 -22.92 15.98
C ASN A 246 9.90 -22.20 15.91
N ARG A 247 10.78 -22.46 16.89
CA ARG A 247 12.13 -21.86 16.97
C ARG A 247 12.10 -20.33 16.98
N SER A 248 11.13 -19.79 17.71
CA SER A 248 10.80 -18.38 17.70
C SER A 248 11.04 -17.73 19.07
N ALA A 249 11.19 -16.41 19.08
CA ALA A 249 11.32 -15.62 20.29
C ALA A 249 10.19 -14.57 20.40
N ALA A 250 9.66 -14.41 21.61
CA ALA A 250 8.81 -13.28 22.00
C ALA A 250 9.49 -12.58 23.18
N THR A 251 9.88 -11.32 23.00
CA THR A 251 10.61 -10.54 24.00
C THR A 251 9.87 -9.26 24.30
N ASN A 252 9.66 -8.98 25.58
CA ASN A 252 9.02 -7.75 26.02
C ASN A 252 9.78 -7.07 27.16
N THR A 253 9.84 -5.74 27.11
CA THR A 253 10.44 -4.88 28.13
C THR A 253 9.47 -3.74 28.43
N GLY A 254 8.91 -3.68 29.65
CA GLY A 254 8.01 -2.60 30.08
C GLY A 254 7.02 -3.03 31.17
N TYR A 255 6.47 -2.06 31.90
CA TYR A 255 5.52 -2.29 32.99
C TYR A 255 4.19 -2.87 32.47
N GLN A 256 3.59 -3.83 33.18
CA GLN A 256 2.32 -4.47 32.80
C GLN A 256 2.33 -5.07 31.40
N SER A 257 3.38 -5.80 31.06
CA SER A 257 3.59 -6.28 29.70
C SER A 257 3.52 -7.80 29.60
N ALA A 258 3.29 -8.31 28.39
CA ALA A 258 3.20 -9.75 28.13
C ALA A 258 4.15 -10.18 27.00
N ALA A 259 4.85 -11.29 27.20
CA ALA A 259 5.57 -12.01 26.15
C ALA A 259 4.95 -13.41 26.03
N THR A 260 4.42 -13.75 24.85
CA THR A 260 3.71 -15.02 24.61
C THR A 260 4.27 -15.75 23.41
N ASN A 261 4.52 -17.04 23.55
CA ASN A 261 4.97 -17.90 22.46
C ASN A 261 4.19 -19.23 22.43
N THR A 262 3.91 -19.78 21.25
CA THR A 262 3.14 -21.03 21.08
C THR A 262 3.86 -22.07 20.20
N GLY A 263 5.12 -21.82 19.80
CA GLY A 263 5.90 -22.78 19.01
C GLY A 263 6.80 -23.69 19.85
N ASN A 264 7.23 -24.81 19.26
CA ASN A 264 8.23 -25.70 19.84
C ASN A 264 9.64 -25.09 19.72
N ARG A 265 10.51 -25.37 20.69
CA ARG A 265 11.88 -24.85 20.80
C ARG A 265 11.93 -23.31 20.81
N SER A 266 10.99 -22.71 21.50
CA SER A 266 10.77 -21.26 21.48
C SER A 266 11.06 -20.64 22.83
N ALA A 267 11.25 -19.32 22.84
CA ALA A 267 11.47 -18.53 24.05
C ALA A 267 10.41 -17.43 24.21
N ALA A 268 9.92 -17.25 25.43
CA ALA A 268 9.14 -16.10 25.85
C ALA A 268 9.89 -15.41 27.00
N THR A 269 10.33 -14.17 26.80
CA THR A 269 11.14 -13.43 27.77
C THR A 269 10.50 -12.10 28.10
N ASN A 270 10.34 -11.81 29.39
CA ASN A 270 9.88 -10.52 29.87
C ASN A 270 10.78 -9.98 30.99
N THR A 271 11.01 -8.67 31.00
CA THR A 271 11.86 -8.02 32.02
C THR A 271 11.13 -6.98 32.87
N GLY A 272 9.86 -6.70 32.59
CA GLY A 272 9.10 -5.64 33.23
C GLY A 272 8.39 -6.02 34.54
N TYR A 273 8.05 -5.02 35.34
CA TYR A 273 7.27 -5.17 36.58
C TYR A 273 5.80 -5.49 36.29
N GLN A 274 5.18 -6.38 37.09
CA GLN A 274 3.80 -6.86 36.89
C GLN A 274 3.57 -7.46 35.51
N SER A 275 4.52 -8.27 35.06
CA SER A 275 4.53 -8.78 33.69
C SER A 275 4.41 -10.29 33.63
N ALA A 276 4.06 -10.80 32.46
CA ALA A 276 3.95 -12.23 32.19
C ALA A 276 4.85 -12.66 31.02
N ALA A 277 5.49 -13.82 31.17
CA ALA A 277 6.12 -14.57 30.10
C ALA A 277 5.43 -15.94 30.01
N THR A 278 4.80 -16.24 28.88
CA THR A 278 4.03 -17.49 28.69
C THR A 278 4.53 -18.21 27.45
N ASN A 279 4.77 -19.51 27.56
CA ASN A 279 5.15 -20.35 26.44
C ASN A 279 4.32 -21.63 26.41
N THR A 280 3.88 -22.03 25.22
CA THR A 280 3.08 -23.24 24.97
C THR A 280 3.71 -23.97 23.81
N GLY A 281 4.74 -24.79 24.08
CA GLY A 281 5.41 -25.61 23.08
C GLY A 281 6.56 -26.41 23.71
N ASP A 282 6.94 -27.50 23.08
CA ASP A 282 7.91 -28.45 23.64
C ASP A 282 9.34 -27.89 23.55
N ARG A 283 10.15 -28.21 24.55
CA ARG A 283 11.56 -27.80 24.69
C ARG A 283 11.70 -26.28 24.66
N SER A 284 10.76 -25.60 25.28
CA SER A 284 10.66 -24.15 25.27
C SER A 284 11.06 -23.55 26.61
N ALA A 285 11.30 -22.24 26.62
CA ALA A 285 11.62 -21.48 27.82
C ALA A 285 10.64 -20.32 28.02
N ALA A 286 10.21 -20.10 29.27
CA ALA A 286 9.55 -18.88 29.71
C ALA A 286 10.39 -18.24 30.82
N THR A 287 10.80 -16.99 30.64
CA THR A 287 11.69 -16.29 31.58
C THR A 287 11.13 -14.92 31.93
N ASN A 288 11.04 -14.60 33.22
CA ASN A 288 10.63 -13.29 33.68
C ASN A 288 11.54 -12.72 34.77
N THR A 289 12.17 -11.58 34.52
CA THR A 289 13.08 -10.97 35.50
C THR A 289 12.45 -9.87 36.34
N GLY A 290 11.18 -9.53 36.09
CA GLY A 290 10.47 -8.48 36.80
C GLY A 290 9.91 -8.90 38.17
N TYR A 291 9.61 -7.89 38.99
CA TYR A 291 8.95 -8.07 40.28
C TYR A 291 7.43 -8.23 40.12
N GLN A 292 6.80 -9.05 40.97
CA GLN A 292 5.36 -9.39 40.88
C GLN A 292 4.98 -9.97 39.51
N SER A 293 5.83 -10.83 38.99
CA SER A 293 5.72 -11.33 37.63
C SER A 293 5.49 -12.84 37.59
N ALA A 294 5.06 -13.33 36.42
CA ALA A 294 4.88 -14.76 36.18
C ALA A 294 5.71 -15.22 34.97
N ALA A 295 6.28 -16.42 35.08
CA ALA A 295 6.77 -17.20 33.96
C ALA A 295 6.02 -18.53 33.93
N THR A 296 5.40 -18.88 32.80
CA THR A 296 4.61 -20.10 32.67
C THR A 296 4.96 -20.84 31.40
N ASN A 297 5.19 -22.14 31.52
CA ASN A 297 5.41 -23.03 30.39
C ASN A 297 4.57 -24.29 30.53
N THR A 298 3.97 -24.76 29.43
CA THR A 298 3.08 -25.92 29.42
C THR A 298 3.51 -27.04 28.48
N GLY A 299 4.55 -26.87 27.68
CA GLY A 299 5.04 -27.92 26.76
C GLY A 299 6.03 -28.88 27.41
N ASP A 300 6.34 -29.99 26.76
CA ASP A 300 7.20 -31.04 27.32
C ASP A 300 8.68 -30.65 27.33
N CYS A 301 9.44 -31.17 28.30
CA CYS A 301 10.86 -30.86 28.55
C CYS A 301 11.13 -29.34 28.62
N SER A 302 10.22 -28.59 29.22
CA SER A 302 10.23 -27.13 29.22
C SER A 302 10.70 -26.50 30.52
N ALA A 303 11.22 -25.29 30.41
CA ALA A 303 11.72 -24.53 31.55
C ALA A 303 10.90 -23.25 31.81
N ALA A 304 10.63 -22.96 33.08
CA ALA A 304 10.10 -21.68 33.54
C ALA A 304 11.00 -21.05 34.61
N GLU A 305 11.35 -19.78 34.45
CA GLU A 305 12.25 -19.08 35.37
C GLU A 305 11.73 -17.70 35.75
N VAL A 306 11.83 -17.38 37.04
CA VAL A 306 11.65 -16.02 37.54
C VAL A 306 12.81 -15.57 38.43
N SER A 307 13.30 -14.34 38.23
CA SER A 307 14.37 -13.77 39.08
C SER A 307 13.95 -12.56 39.93
N GLY A 308 12.78 -11.97 39.66
CA GLY A 308 12.23 -10.92 40.51
C GLY A 308 11.56 -11.48 41.78
N SER A 309 11.55 -10.68 42.84
CA SER A 309 10.84 -11.04 44.08
C SER A 309 9.32 -11.04 43.89
N GLN A 310 8.61 -11.83 44.70
CA GLN A 310 7.15 -12.02 44.64
C GLN A 310 6.66 -12.57 43.29
N SER A 311 7.55 -13.23 42.55
CA SER A 311 7.25 -13.80 41.23
C SER A 311 7.10 -15.32 41.30
N VAL A 312 6.37 -15.89 40.33
CA VAL A 312 6.09 -17.34 40.27
C VAL A 312 6.54 -17.93 38.94
N ALA A 313 7.32 -19.00 38.99
CA ALA A 313 7.66 -19.83 37.84
C ALA A 313 6.82 -21.12 37.85
N ALA A 314 6.14 -21.42 36.76
CA ALA A 314 5.32 -22.62 36.62
C ALA A 314 5.70 -23.39 35.35
N SER A 315 6.09 -24.66 35.47
CA SER A 315 6.31 -25.57 34.35
C SER A 315 5.41 -26.79 34.49
N LEU A 316 4.47 -26.98 33.56
CA LEU A 316 3.33 -27.89 33.71
C LEU A 316 3.33 -29.06 32.70
N GLY A 317 4.31 -29.10 31.79
CA GLY A 317 4.52 -30.18 30.83
C GLY A 317 5.30 -31.36 31.41
N ILE A 318 5.40 -32.44 30.65
CA ILE A 318 6.18 -33.63 31.02
C ILE A 318 7.65 -33.23 31.17
N GLU A 319 8.34 -33.72 32.20
CA GLU A 319 9.74 -33.36 32.52
C GLU A 319 9.98 -31.84 32.67
N GLY A 320 8.94 -31.07 32.96
CA GLY A 320 9.05 -29.62 33.16
C GLY A 320 9.92 -29.28 34.37
N LYS A 321 10.77 -28.27 34.24
CA LYS A 321 11.59 -27.73 35.34
C LYS A 321 11.32 -26.25 35.62
N ALA A 322 11.45 -25.86 36.88
CA ALA A 322 11.20 -24.49 37.33
C ALA A 322 12.30 -23.98 38.27
N ARG A 323 12.60 -22.68 38.18
CA ARG A 323 13.57 -21.98 39.03
C ARG A 323 13.03 -20.62 39.44
N ALA A 324 13.23 -20.26 40.71
CA ALA A 324 12.90 -18.95 41.23
C ALA A 324 14.03 -18.38 42.12
N SER A 325 14.19 -17.06 42.11
CA SER A 325 15.04 -16.35 43.09
C SER A 325 14.35 -16.22 44.45
N GLU A 326 15.09 -15.73 45.44
CA GLU A 326 14.59 -15.57 46.81
C GLU A 326 13.34 -14.68 46.89
N GLY A 327 12.37 -15.11 47.68
CA GLY A 327 11.04 -14.48 47.77
C GLY A 327 10.12 -14.76 46.57
N GLY A 328 10.52 -15.62 45.64
CA GLY A 328 9.67 -16.20 44.60
C GLY A 328 9.06 -17.55 44.99
N ALA A 329 8.35 -18.17 44.06
CA ALA A 329 7.78 -19.51 44.20
C ALA A 329 7.86 -20.30 42.89
N ILE A 330 7.82 -21.63 43.01
CA ILE A 330 7.76 -22.57 41.89
C ILE A 330 6.47 -23.40 41.94
N VAL A 331 5.96 -23.76 40.76
CA VAL A 331 4.86 -24.73 40.57
C VAL A 331 5.28 -25.75 39.52
N LEU A 332 5.16 -27.03 39.85
CA LEU A 332 5.58 -28.15 38.99
C LEU A 332 4.53 -29.25 38.97
N CYS A 333 4.50 -30.00 37.86
CA CYS A 333 3.69 -31.19 37.69
C CYS A 333 4.58 -32.42 37.44
N TYR A 334 4.17 -33.57 37.95
CA TYR A 334 4.67 -34.88 37.51
C TYR A 334 3.57 -35.59 36.74
N ARG A 335 3.95 -36.16 35.59
CA ARG A 335 3.10 -36.95 34.71
C ARG A 335 3.78 -38.30 34.45
N ASP A 336 2.99 -39.35 34.29
CA ASP A 336 3.51 -40.69 33.95
C ASP A 336 3.81 -40.84 32.44
N GLU A 337 4.21 -42.05 32.03
CA GLU A 337 4.56 -42.36 30.63
C GLU A 337 3.37 -42.21 29.66
N ASP A 338 2.13 -42.29 30.16
CA ASP A 338 0.91 -42.10 29.37
C ASP A 338 0.48 -40.61 29.33
N GLY A 339 1.18 -39.73 30.06
CA GLY A 339 0.91 -38.30 30.14
C GLY A 339 -0.15 -37.91 31.19
N GLU A 340 -0.62 -38.85 32.00
CA GLU A 340 -1.62 -38.60 33.05
C GLU A 340 -1.02 -37.74 34.17
N LEU A 341 -1.80 -36.79 34.69
CA LEU A 341 -1.36 -35.91 35.77
C LEU A 341 -1.40 -36.64 37.10
N ILE A 342 -0.24 -36.98 37.65
CA ILE A 342 -0.13 -37.72 38.92
C ILE A 342 0.04 -36.76 40.09
N HIS A 343 0.91 -35.75 39.95
CA HIS A 343 1.19 -34.78 41.02
C HIS A 343 1.25 -33.34 40.50
N ILE A 344 0.81 -32.41 41.34
CA ILE A 344 1.07 -30.97 41.22
C ILE A 344 1.51 -30.46 42.59
N ARG A 345 2.60 -29.69 42.63
CA ARG A 345 3.14 -29.10 43.86
C ARG A 345 3.50 -27.65 43.63
N ALA A 346 3.36 -26.85 44.69
CA ALA A 346 3.82 -25.48 44.75
C ALA A 346 4.60 -25.27 46.04
N SER A 347 5.71 -24.53 45.96
CA SER A 347 6.47 -24.14 47.15
C SER A 347 7.12 -22.78 46.95
N LYS A 348 7.21 -22.01 48.05
CA LYS A 348 8.00 -20.78 48.10
C LYS A 348 9.48 -21.12 48.23
N VAL A 349 10.32 -20.30 47.60
CA VAL A 349 11.78 -20.40 47.78
C VAL A 349 12.12 -20.10 49.24
N GLY A 350 12.95 -20.96 49.84
CA GLY A 350 13.28 -20.95 51.27
C GLY A 350 12.37 -21.82 52.14
N GLU A 351 11.33 -22.42 51.56
CA GLU A 351 10.41 -23.36 52.24
C GLU A 351 10.49 -24.75 51.58
N ASN A 352 10.20 -25.81 52.34
CA ASN A 352 10.15 -27.21 51.86
C ASN A 352 11.41 -27.66 51.10
N GLY A 353 12.60 -27.19 51.51
CA GLY A 353 13.87 -27.57 50.91
C GLY A 353 14.21 -26.88 49.58
N ILE A 354 13.40 -25.93 49.11
CA ILE A 354 13.65 -25.22 47.86
C ILE A 354 14.70 -24.12 48.04
N MET A 355 15.85 -24.29 47.40
CA MET A 355 16.94 -23.32 47.40
C MET A 355 16.75 -22.26 46.31
N PRO A 356 17.17 -21.01 46.56
CA PRO A 356 17.11 -19.95 45.55
C PRO A 356 18.03 -20.24 44.37
N ASN A 357 17.56 -19.90 43.16
CA ASN A 357 18.31 -20.04 41.91
C ASN A 357 18.73 -21.47 41.54
N THR A 358 18.03 -22.47 42.08
CA THR A 358 18.21 -23.89 41.76
C THR A 358 17.06 -24.38 40.88
N TRP A 359 17.35 -25.24 39.91
CA TRP A 359 16.32 -25.88 39.08
C TRP A 359 15.76 -27.10 39.80
N TYR A 360 14.43 -27.23 39.78
CA TYR A 360 13.73 -28.37 40.35
C TYR A 360 12.79 -29.03 39.33
N GLN A 361 12.61 -30.34 39.49
CA GLN A 361 11.57 -31.18 38.89
C GLN A 361 10.79 -31.90 40.01
N LEU A 362 9.64 -32.48 39.68
CA LEU A 362 8.97 -33.43 40.58
C LEU A 362 9.36 -34.86 40.19
N ASP A 363 9.65 -35.68 41.19
CA ASP A 363 9.78 -37.13 41.00
C ASP A 363 8.41 -37.83 41.03
N LYS A 364 8.45 -39.15 40.86
CA LYS A 364 7.28 -40.04 40.86
C LYS A 364 6.49 -40.08 42.16
N ASP A 365 7.09 -39.65 43.27
CA ASP A 365 6.48 -39.61 44.59
C ASP A 365 5.93 -38.19 44.90
N GLY A 366 6.15 -37.24 43.99
CA GLY A 366 5.67 -35.86 44.07
C GLY A 366 6.55 -34.98 44.96
N GLU A 367 7.82 -35.36 45.15
CA GLU A 367 8.82 -34.59 45.88
C GLU A 367 9.67 -33.74 44.93
N PHE A 368 10.16 -32.61 45.41
CA PHE A 368 11.04 -31.74 44.64
C PHE A 368 12.47 -32.29 44.59
N VAL A 369 13.01 -32.44 43.39
CA VAL A 369 14.37 -32.95 43.15
C VAL A 369 15.17 -31.93 42.35
N GLU A 370 16.40 -31.65 42.77
CA GLU A 370 17.32 -30.76 42.06
C GLU A 370 17.73 -31.38 40.71
N CYS A 371 17.78 -30.55 39.67
CA CYS A 371 18.21 -30.95 38.34
C CYS A 371 19.14 -29.89 37.72
N GLU A 372 19.81 -30.23 36.61
CA GLU A 372 20.61 -29.29 35.80
C GLU A 372 19.77 -28.54 34.77
#